data_AF-A0A6B0Z4V3-F1
#
_entry.id   AF-A0A6B0Z4V3-F1
#
_cell.length_a   1.000
_cell.length_b   1.000
_cell.length_c   1.000
_cell.angle_alpha   90.00
_cell.angle_beta   90.00
_cell.angle_gamma   90.00
#
_symmetry.space_group_name_H-M   'P 1'
#
loop_
_entity.id
_entity.type
_entity.pdbx_description
1 polymer ?
#
loop_
_entity_poly.entity_id
_entity_poly.type
_entity_poly.pdbx_seq_one_letter_code
_entity_poly.pdbx_strand_id
1 'polypeptide(L)' 'NGPGGLFGLVHTHLTCAIPNTSYYEYFPGGSRDELGREIGLLNPPVPRDGKVTPPNRPGWGAVWDWQYFNSVRVAEF' A
#
# COMPACT_ATOMS: atom_id res chain seq x y z
N ASN A 1 5.40 10.46 2.87
CA ASN A 1 4.87 9.75 1.68
C ASN A 1 5.92 9.07 0.80
N GLY A 2 7.20 9.00 1.19
CA GLY A 2 8.22 8.28 0.42
C GLY A 2 7.83 6.85 0.00
N PRO A 3 7.25 6.01 0.89
CA PRO A 3 6.79 4.65 0.57
C PRO A 3 5.53 4.55 -0.32
N GLY A 4 4.92 5.68 -0.69
CA GLY A 4 3.57 5.74 -1.24
C GLY A 4 2.49 5.66 -0.15
N GLY A 5 1.39 6.39 -0.32
CA GLY A 5 0.30 6.40 0.65
C GLY A 5 -0.22 4.98 0.92
N LEU A 6 -0.31 4.59 2.20
CA LEU A 6 -0.58 3.21 2.65
C LEU A 6 0.33 2.18 1.95
N PHE A 7 1.64 2.44 1.97
CA PHE A 7 2.68 1.58 1.38
C PHE A 7 2.40 1.22 -0.09
N GLY A 8 1.88 2.19 -0.85
CA GLY A 8 1.66 2.07 -2.28
C GLY A 8 0.19 1.94 -2.68
N LEU A 9 -0.73 1.55 -1.79
CA LEU A 9 -2.15 1.36 -2.16
C LEU A 9 -2.74 2.62 -2.79
N VAL A 10 -2.53 3.78 -2.17
CA VAL A 10 -3.03 5.06 -2.71
C VAL A 10 -2.44 5.33 -4.09
N HIS A 11 -1.14 5.08 -4.27
CA HIS A 11 -0.48 5.30 -5.56
C HIS A 11 -1.00 4.36 -6.64
N THR A 12 -1.23 3.08 -6.34
CA THR A 12 -1.83 2.13 -7.29
C THR A 12 -3.20 2.60 -7.76
N HIS A 13 -4.07 3.08 -6.86
CA HIS A 13 -5.37 3.63 -7.23
C HIS A 13 -5.22 4.85 -8.15
N LEU A 14 -4.35 5.81 -7.81
CA LEU A 14 -4.13 7.01 -8.60
C LEU A 14 -3.53 6.69 -9.98
N THR A 15 -2.51 5.85 -10.04
CA THR A 15 -1.84 5.46 -11.29
C THR A 15 -2.80 4.76 -12.26
N CYS A 16 -3.74 3.96 -11.75
CA CYS A 16 -4.73 3.29 -12.59
C CYS A 16 -5.91 4.18 -13.01
N ALA A 17 -6.16 5.29 -12.31
CA ALA A 17 -7.33 6.15 -12.53
C ALA A 17 -6.99 7.46 -13.28
N ILE A 18 -5.76 7.94 -13.20
CA ILE A 18 -5.35 9.21 -13.81
C ILE A 18 -4.76 8.95 -15.21
N PRO A 19 -5.37 9.48 -16.29
CA PRO A 19 -4.96 9.14 -17.67
C PRO A 19 -3.53 9.53 -18.05
N ASN A 20 -2.95 10.54 -17.40
CA ASN A 20 -1.58 11.00 -17.68
C ASN A 20 -0.52 10.36 -16.77
N THR A 21 -0.87 9.25 -16.10
CA THR A 21 0.09 8.44 -15.35
C THR A 21 0.18 7.04 -15.95
N SER A 22 1.40 6.59 -16.27
CA SER A 22 1.61 5.30 -16.98
C SER A 22 2.59 4.37 -16.28
N TYR A 23 3.28 4.85 -15.25
CA TYR A 23 4.33 4.11 -14.56
C TYR A 23 4.14 4.16 -13.05
N TYR A 24 4.44 3.03 -12.41
CA TYR A 24 4.45 2.88 -10.96
C TYR A 24 5.90 2.65 -10.51
N GLU A 25 6.39 3.50 -9.62
CA GLU A 25 7.72 3.33 -9.05
C GLU A 25 7.73 2.12 -8.10
N TYR A 26 8.50 1.09 -8.45
CA TYR A 26 8.66 -0.11 -7.65
C TYR A 26 10.13 -0.30 -7.30
N PHE A 27 10.40 -0.71 -6.06
CA PHE A 27 11.74 -0.95 -5.54
C PHE A 27 11.91 -2.45 -5.27
N PRO A 28 12.45 -3.23 -6.22
CA PRO A 28 12.66 -4.67 -6.03
C PRO A 28 13.60 -4.93 -4.86
N GLY A 29 13.22 -5.83 -3.95
CA GLY A 29 13.98 -6.08 -2.72
C GLY A 29 13.96 -4.89 -1.74
N GLY A 30 13.14 -3.88 -2.00
CA GLY A 30 12.95 -2.75 -1.12
C GLY A 30 12.12 -3.15 0.09
N SER A 31 12.51 -2.64 1.25
CA SER A 31 11.82 -2.87 2.52
C SER A 31 10.33 -2.52 2.48
N ARG A 32 9.85 -1.71 1.53
CA ARG A 32 8.51 -1.08 1.56
C ARG A 32 7.32 -2.04 1.58
N ASP A 33 7.38 -3.17 0.86
CA ASP A 33 6.33 -4.19 0.91
C ASP A 33 6.32 -4.90 2.28
N GLU A 34 7.49 -5.03 2.91
CA GLU A 34 7.63 -5.59 4.26
C GLU A 34 7.31 -4.56 5.35
N LEU A 35 7.66 -3.28 5.14
CA LEU A 35 7.43 -2.17 6.06
C LEU A 35 5.92 -1.93 6.26
N GLY A 36 5.08 -2.24 5.27
CA GLY A 36 3.63 -2.24 5.47
C GLY A 36 3.20 -3.15 6.63
N ARG A 37 3.88 -4.30 6.80
CA ARG A 37 3.60 -5.23 7.90
C ARG A 37 4.02 -4.67 9.25
N GLU A 38 4.98 -3.75 9.32
CA GLU A 38 5.39 -3.09 10.58
C GLU A 38 4.29 -2.20 11.17
N ILE A 39 3.22 -1.93 10.41
CA ILE A 39 2.00 -1.31 10.93
C ILE A 39 0.77 -2.22 10.78
N GLY A 40 0.94 -3.50 10.45
CA GLY A 40 -0.15 -4.46 10.29
C GLY A 40 -0.89 -4.41 8.95
N LEU A 41 -0.35 -3.73 7.93
CA LEU A 41 -0.92 -3.80 6.57
C LEU A 41 -0.59 -5.16 5.93
N LEU A 42 -1.62 -5.88 5.51
CA LEU A 42 -1.50 -7.26 5.00
C LEU A 42 -1.48 -7.36 3.47
N ASN A 43 -1.81 -6.28 2.75
CA ASN A 43 -1.95 -6.29 1.29
C ASN A 43 -1.32 -5.07 0.59
N PRO A 44 -0.02 -4.79 0.79
CA PRO A 44 0.67 -3.82 -0.06
C PRO A 44 0.54 -4.23 -1.54
N PRO A 45 0.44 -3.28 -2.48
CA PRO A 45 0.30 -3.58 -3.89
C PRO A 45 1.64 -3.97 -4.50
N VAL A 46 1.90 -5.28 -4.51
CA VAL A 46 3.08 -5.86 -5.16
C VAL A 46 2.80 -6.02 -6.66
N PRO A 47 3.64 -5.46 -7.56
CA PRO A 47 3.51 -5.67 -9.00
C PRO A 47 3.61 -7.15 -9.38
N ARG A 48 2.77 -7.59 -10.32
CA ARG A 48 2.81 -8.93 -10.92
C ARG A 48 2.91 -8.79 -12.43
N ASP A 49 3.86 -9.47 -13.05
CA ASP A 49 4.11 -9.41 -14.50
C ASP A 49 4.25 -7.97 -15.03
N GLY A 50 4.94 -7.11 -14.28
CA GLY A 50 5.16 -5.70 -14.62
C GLY A 50 3.93 -4.80 -14.49
N LYS A 51 2.85 -5.28 -13.87
CA LYS A 51 1.59 -4.56 -13.72
C LYS A 51 1.19 -4.43 -12.25
N VAL A 52 0.55 -3.32 -11.93
CA VAL A 52 -0.14 -3.11 -10.65
C VAL A 52 -1.64 -3.04 -10.89
N THR A 53 -2.43 -3.45 -9.91
CA THR A 53 -3.88 -3.37 -9.98
C THR A 53 -4.41 -3.03 -8.60
N PRO A 54 -5.32 -2.03 -8.47
CA PRO A 54 -5.88 -1.69 -7.18
C PRO A 54 -6.79 -2.82 -6.66
N PRO A 55 -6.91 -3.00 -5.34
CA PRO A 55 -7.85 -3.96 -4.77
C PRO A 55 -9.29 -3.57 -5.07
N ASN A 56 -10.12 -4.57 -5.42
CA ASN A 56 -11.56 -4.38 -5.62
C ASN A 56 -12.33 -4.41 -4.29
N ARG A 57 -12.12 -3.39 -3.45
CA ARG A 57 -12.76 -3.22 -2.13
C ARG A 57 -13.02 -1.73 -1.84
N PRO A 58 -13.94 -1.40 -0.91
CA PRO A 58 -14.22 -0.01 -0.56
C PRO A 58 -12.98 0.78 -0.08
N GLY A 59 -13.01 2.08 -0.33
CA GLY A 59 -11.90 2.99 0.00
C GLY A 59 -10.62 2.59 -0.71
N TRP A 60 -9.50 2.55 0.02
CA TRP A 60 -8.22 2.10 -0.51
C TRP A 60 -8.07 0.58 -0.57
N GLY A 61 -9.06 -0.18 -0.05
CA GLY A 61 -9.03 -1.64 0.00
C GLY A 61 -7.93 -2.24 0.89
N ALA A 62 -7.41 -1.47 1.86
CA ALA A 62 -6.43 -1.92 2.84
C ALA A 62 -6.99 -3.04 3.73
N VAL A 63 -6.14 -4.02 4.01
CA VAL A 63 -6.41 -5.15 4.89
C VAL A 63 -5.48 -5.06 6.07
N TRP A 64 -6.04 -5.13 7.27
CA TRP A 64 -5.31 -4.93 8.50
C TRP A 64 -5.28 -6.19 9.33
N ASP A 65 -4.10 -6.51 9.87
CA ASP A 65 -3.99 -7.23 11.12
C ASP A 65 -4.38 -6.27 12.24
N TRP A 66 -5.66 -6.28 12.61
CA TRP A 66 -6.19 -5.40 13.64
C TRP A 66 -5.59 -5.68 15.02
N GLN A 67 -5.23 -6.94 15.31
CA GLN A 67 -4.62 -7.27 16.59
C GLN A 67 -3.25 -6.60 16.70
N TYR A 68 -2.41 -6.75 15.67
CA TYR A 68 -1.10 -6.12 15.63
C TYR A 68 -1.20 -4.59 15.56
N PHE A 69 -2.02 -4.06 14.66
CA PHE A 69 -2.24 -2.61 14.53
C PHE A 69 -2.60 -1.98 15.88
N ASN A 70 -3.52 -2.61 16.63
CA ASN A 70 -3.91 -2.11 17.94
C ASN A 70 -2.82 -2.22 19.00
N SER A 71 -1.86 -3.15 18.84
CA SER A 71 -0.72 -3.30 19.75
C SER A 71 0.38 -2.26 19.54
N VAL A 72 0.46 -1.67 18.33
CA VAL A 72 1.53 -0.71 17.94
C VAL A 72 1.02 0.71 17.74
N ARG A 73 -0.30 0.93 17.69
CA ARG A 73 -0.87 2.27 17.49
C ARG A 73 -0.51 3.20 18.65
N VAL A 74 -0.20 4.44 18.31
CA VAL A 74 -0.05 5.54 19.27
C VAL A 74 -1.28 6.44 19.14
N ALA A 75 -1.85 6.85 20.26
CA ALA A 75 -2.92 7.84 20.30
C ALA A 75 -2.39 9.16 20.90
N GLU A 76 -2.78 10.27 20.30
CA GLU A 76 -2.61 11.60 20.90
C GLU A 76 -3.83 11.89 21.79
N PHE A 77 -3.61 12.58 22.90
CA PHE A 77 -4.64 12.96 23.88
C PHE A 77 -5.13 14.39 23.64
#